data_AF-A0AAD0SMA8-F1
#
_entry.id   AF-A0AAD0SMA8-F1
#
_cell.length_a   1.000
_cell.length_b   1.000
_cell.length_c   1.000
_cell.angle_alpha   90.00
_cell.angle_beta   90.00
_cell.angle_gamma   90.00
#
_symmetry.space_group_name_H-M   'P 1'
#
loop_
_entity.id
_entity.type
_entity.pdbx_description
1 polymer ?
#
loop_
_entity_poly.entity_id
_entity_poly.type
_entity_poly.pdbx_seq_one_letter_code
_entity_poly.pdbx_strand_id
1 'polypeptide(L)'
;MNKNKRVVVGMSGGVDSSVTALLLKQQGYDVVGLFMRNWEYGIKGSQCPNRIEFEDAKKVGALIGIEVLGKDFVKEYKDRVFDVFLDGLKQGLTPNPDILCNREIKFNVFLNEAKKMGADMIATGHYAKIAKYKDHFVLDTPKDSSKDQTYFLHALSSEQLSHAMFSLGDLTKKEVREIAREHNLPVSDKKDSTGICFIGNQKFDEFITQHLQAIPGDIIDENGKVLGKHKGLVCYTLGQRKGIGLGGIKENEDENNTHKPWFVASKDIVNNTITVVQDTNHPLLMSKTVEAKQMHWVLEVAPKVGDKLMAQVRYRQQKQACTVVEASDEKVVVEFDNPQRAVTLGQSLVLYSGDYCLGGGFISFYK
;
A
#
# COMPACT_ATOMS: atom_id res chain seq x y z
N MET A 1 -29.61 17.39 -2.97
CA MET A 1 -30.59 16.55 -2.25
C MET A 1 -30.12 15.10 -2.36
N ASN A 2 -29.40 14.59 -1.35
CA ASN A 2 -28.85 13.22 -1.35
C ASN A 2 -29.66 12.24 -0.47
N LYS A 3 -30.75 12.75 0.13
CA LYS A 3 -31.73 11.93 0.86
C LYS A 3 -32.24 10.85 -0.10
N ASN A 4 -31.86 9.60 0.14
CA ASN A 4 -32.27 8.34 -0.52
C ASN A 4 -31.14 7.55 -1.19
N LYS A 5 -29.91 8.06 -1.31
CA LYS A 5 -28.80 7.21 -1.77
C LYS A 5 -28.21 6.44 -0.59
N ARG A 6 -28.14 5.11 -0.70
CA ARG A 6 -27.54 4.24 0.29
C ARG A 6 -26.04 4.11 0.04
N VAL A 7 -25.24 4.39 1.07
CA VAL A 7 -23.79 4.28 1.04
C VAL A 7 -23.33 3.32 2.12
N VAL A 8 -22.63 2.25 1.72
CA VAL A 8 -22.00 1.35 2.68
C VAL A 8 -20.56 1.78 2.90
N VAL A 9 -20.21 2.10 4.13
CA VAL A 9 -18.88 2.60 4.51
C VAL A 9 -18.07 1.45 5.09
N GLY A 10 -16.90 1.16 4.50
CA GLY A 10 -15.95 0.23 5.07
C GLY A 10 -15.37 0.80 6.37
N MET A 11 -15.79 0.26 7.51
CA MET A 11 -15.39 0.73 8.84
C MET A 11 -14.36 -0.22 9.44
N SER A 12 -13.10 0.21 9.57
CA SER A 12 -12.02 -0.59 10.16
C SER A 12 -11.85 -0.41 11.67
N GLY A 13 -12.73 0.36 12.32
CA GLY A 13 -12.53 0.78 13.71
C GLY A 13 -11.43 1.83 13.89
N GLY A 14 -10.97 2.45 12.81
CA GLY A 14 -10.03 3.57 12.80
C GLY A 14 -10.73 4.92 12.69
N VAL A 15 -9.97 6.00 12.98
CA VAL A 15 -10.48 7.38 12.92
C VAL A 15 -10.93 7.78 11.51
N ASP A 16 -10.21 7.35 10.48
CA ASP A 16 -10.45 7.77 9.10
C ASP A 16 -11.81 7.31 8.58
N SER A 17 -12.09 6.01 8.69
CA SER A 17 -13.41 5.46 8.30
C SER A 17 -14.55 5.99 9.16
N SER A 18 -14.27 6.34 10.42
CA SER A 18 -15.27 6.89 11.35
C SER A 18 -15.70 8.29 10.93
N VAL A 19 -14.73 9.14 10.57
CA VAL A 19 -15.00 10.49 10.05
C VAL A 19 -15.64 10.41 8.66
N THR A 20 -15.23 9.48 7.80
CA THR A 20 -15.93 9.23 6.53
C THR A 20 -17.43 8.96 6.74
N ALA A 21 -17.78 8.04 7.64
CA ALA A 21 -19.17 7.71 7.93
C ALA A 21 -19.96 8.90 8.49
N LEU A 22 -19.36 9.65 9.42
CA LEU A 22 -19.92 10.86 9.99
C LEU A 22 -20.22 11.92 8.91
N LEU A 23 -19.24 12.23 8.06
CA LEU A 23 -19.38 13.24 7.01
C LEU A 23 -20.49 12.87 6.01
N LEU A 24 -20.56 11.60 5.61
CA LEU A 24 -21.63 11.12 4.71
C LEU A 24 -23.01 11.20 5.39
N LYS A 25 -23.09 10.86 6.67
CA LYS A 25 -24.34 11.00 7.44
C LYS A 25 -24.80 12.45 7.49
N GLN A 26 -23.89 13.39 7.76
CA GLN A 26 -24.18 14.83 7.77
C GLN A 26 -24.59 15.37 6.39
N GLN A 27 -24.06 14.81 5.31
CA GLN A 27 -24.48 15.12 3.93
C GLN A 27 -25.87 14.54 3.57
N GLY A 28 -26.49 13.77 4.47
CA GLY A 28 -27.85 13.27 4.33
C GLY A 28 -27.99 11.95 3.57
N TYR A 29 -26.91 11.18 3.40
CA TYR A 29 -26.95 9.83 2.83
C TYR A 29 -27.57 8.82 3.81
N ASP A 30 -28.13 7.74 3.27
CA ASP A 30 -28.48 6.55 4.07
C ASP A 30 -27.21 5.72 4.28
N VAL A 31 -26.59 5.86 5.46
CA VAL A 31 -25.27 5.31 5.75
C VAL A 31 -25.38 4.03 6.58
N VAL A 32 -24.73 2.96 6.11
CA VAL A 32 -24.52 1.71 6.85
C VAL A 32 -23.02 1.43 6.92
N GLY A 33 -22.51 1.09 8.10
CA GLY A 33 -21.12 0.64 8.26
C GLY A 33 -20.97 -0.85 8.01
N LEU A 34 -19.87 -1.25 7.36
CA LEU A 34 -19.47 -2.64 7.24
C LEU A 34 -18.04 -2.82 7.74
N PHE A 35 -17.87 -3.62 8.79
CA PHE A 35 -16.59 -4.09 9.27
C PHE A 35 -16.21 -5.39 8.58
N MET A 36 -15.02 -5.43 7.98
CA MET A 36 -14.51 -6.58 7.24
C MET A 36 -13.49 -7.35 8.08
N ARG A 37 -13.83 -8.59 8.45
CA ARG A 37 -12.85 -9.51 9.04
C ARG A 37 -12.10 -10.21 7.91
N ASN A 38 -10.88 -9.75 7.64
CA ASN A 38 -10.05 -10.24 6.52
C ASN A 38 -8.92 -11.19 6.96
N TRP A 39 -8.62 -11.27 8.25
CA TRP A 39 -7.51 -12.07 8.75
C TRP A 39 -7.85 -12.71 10.11
N GLU A 40 -7.31 -13.89 10.37
CA GLU A 40 -7.40 -14.53 11.68
C GLU A 40 -6.03 -14.50 12.39
N TYR A 41 -5.91 -13.67 13.42
CA TYR A 41 -4.64 -13.45 14.13
C TYR A 41 -4.21 -14.61 15.05
N GLY A 42 -4.92 -15.74 15.08
CA GLY A 42 -4.64 -16.87 15.97
C GLY A 42 -4.84 -16.60 17.48
N ILE A 43 -5.19 -15.36 17.86
CA ILE A 43 -5.46 -14.94 19.24
C ILE A 43 -6.96 -15.07 19.52
N LYS A 44 -7.32 -15.91 20.50
CA LYS A 44 -8.70 -16.10 20.97
C LYS A 44 -9.01 -15.18 22.16
N GLY A 45 -10.29 -14.81 22.32
CA GLY A 45 -10.77 -14.06 23.49
C GLY A 45 -10.97 -12.55 23.27
N SER A 46 -11.03 -11.78 24.35
CA SER A 46 -11.32 -10.33 24.33
C SER A 46 -10.19 -9.47 23.74
N GLN A 47 -8.99 -10.02 23.63
CA GLN A 47 -7.80 -9.31 23.12
C GLN A 47 -7.59 -9.48 21.62
N CYS A 48 -8.50 -10.19 20.92
CA CYS A 48 -8.41 -10.35 19.46
C CYS A 48 -8.52 -8.98 18.77
N PRO A 49 -7.56 -8.59 17.90
CA PRO A 49 -7.57 -7.28 17.23
C PRO A 49 -8.87 -6.99 16.48
N ASN A 50 -9.36 -7.94 15.68
CA ASN A 50 -10.62 -7.81 14.94
C ASN A 50 -11.81 -7.52 15.86
N ARG A 51 -11.84 -8.13 17.05
CA ARG A 51 -12.93 -7.91 18.01
C ARG A 51 -12.89 -6.49 18.55
N ILE A 52 -11.71 -6.01 18.95
CA ILE A 52 -11.53 -4.65 19.46
C ILE A 52 -11.91 -3.63 18.38
N GLU A 53 -11.41 -3.80 17.17
CA GLU A 53 -11.69 -2.90 16.05
C GLU A 53 -13.17 -2.92 15.64
N PHE A 54 -13.83 -4.08 15.67
CA PHE A 54 -15.27 -4.17 15.41
C PHE A 54 -16.10 -3.48 16.50
N GLU A 55 -15.76 -3.68 17.77
CA GLU A 55 -16.43 -2.99 18.88
C GLU A 55 -16.23 -1.46 18.79
N ASP A 56 -15.04 -0.99 18.43
CA ASP A 56 -14.79 0.43 18.19
C ASP A 56 -15.66 0.98 17.05
N ALA A 57 -15.76 0.24 15.93
CA ALA A 57 -16.63 0.61 14.82
C ALA A 57 -18.10 0.68 15.25
N LYS A 58 -18.59 -0.30 16.03
CA LYS A 58 -19.95 -0.30 16.58
C LYS A 58 -20.22 0.87 17.54
N LYS A 59 -19.27 1.21 18.41
CA LYS A 59 -19.39 2.37 19.32
C LYS A 59 -19.51 3.67 18.52
N VAL A 60 -18.69 3.84 17.49
CA VAL A 60 -18.81 4.99 16.57
C VAL A 60 -20.17 4.99 15.88
N GLY A 61 -20.61 3.84 15.35
CA GLY A 61 -21.90 3.71 14.69
C GLY A 61 -23.08 4.12 15.58
N ALA A 62 -23.10 3.62 16.82
CA ALA A 62 -24.11 3.98 17.81
C ALA A 62 -24.10 5.48 18.13
N LEU A 63 -22.93 6.10 18.23
CA LEU A 63 -22.79 7.53 18.52
C LEU A 63 -23.31 8.41 17.38
N ILE A 64 -23.06 8.04 16.12
CA ILE A 64 -23.46 8.85 14.94
C ILE A 64 -24.80 8.42 14.33
N GLY A 65 -25.48 7.44 14.94
CA GLY A 65 -26.80 6.97 14.50
C GLY A 65 -26.77 6.19 13.17
N ILE A 66 -25.82 5.26 13.03
CA ILE A 66 -25.75 4.30 11.91
C ILE A 66 -25.59 2.87 12.44
N GLU A 67 -26.11 1.90 11.68
CA GLU A 67 -25.85 0.49 11.94
C GLU A 67 -24.45 0.10 11.44
N VAL A 68 -23.76 -0.79 12.16
CA VAL A 68 -22.46 -1.34 11.75
C VAL A 68 -22.54 -2.86 11.78
N LEU A 69 -22.45 -3.46 10.59
CA LEU A 69 -22.49 -4.90 10.38
C LEU A 69 -21.08 -5.48 10.29
N GLY A 70 -20.93 -6.75 10.63
CA GLY A 70 -19.67 -7.49 10.46
C GLY A 70 -19.79 -8.52 9.35
N LYS A 71 -18.79 -8.62 8.48
CA LYS A 71 -18.70 -9.66 7.45
C LYS A 71 -17.33 -10.31 7.45
N ASP A 72 -17.31 -11.64 7.28
CA ASP A 72 -16.09 -12.41 7.11
C ASP A 72 -15.70 -12.49 5.63
N PHE A 73 -14.46 -12.10 5.33
CA PHE A 73 -13.81 -12.26 4.04
C PHE A 73 -12.42 -12.91 4.19
N VAL A 74 -12.20 -13.69 5.26
CA VAL A 74 -10.90 -14.30 5.56
C VAL A 74 -10.46 -15.22 4.42
N LYS A 75 -11.41 -16.00 3.87
CA LYS A 75 -11.12 -16.91 2.77
C LYS A 75 -10.71 -16.15 1.51
N GLU A 76 -11.51 -15.17 1.10
CA GLU A 76 -11.24 -14.35 -0.09
C GLU A 76 -9.93 -13.59 0.05
N TYR A 77 -9.64 -13.05 1.23
CA TYR A 77 -8.38 -12.37 1.51
C TYR A 77 -7.19 -13.32 1.43
N LYS A 78 -7.30 -14.52 2.02
CA LYS A 78 -6.25 -15.53 1.94
C LYS A 78 -5.94 -15.89 0.49
N ASP A 79 -6.97 -16.27 -0.26
CA ASP A 79 -6.81 -16.78 -1.63
C ASP A 79 -6.30 -15.70 -2.60
N ARG A 80 -6.82 -14.46 -2.48
CA ARG A 80 -6.57 -13.40 -3.47
C ARG A 80 -5.45 -12.43 -3.10
N VAL A 81 -5.05 -12.36 -1.84
CA VAL A 81 -4.05 -11.40 -1.35
C VAL A 81 -2.89 -12.13 -0.70
N PHE A 82 -3.15 -12.96 0.31
CA PHE A 82 -2.08 -13.53 1.12
C PHE A 82 -1.28 -14.59 0.36
N ASP A 83 -1.94 -15.51 -0.33
CA ASP A 83 -1.25 -16.59 -1.06
C ASP A 83 -0.45 -16.03 -2.25
N VAL A 84 -1.01 -15.05 -2.96
CA VAL A 84 -0.29 -14.30 -4.02
C VAL A 84 0.94 -13.58 -3.46
N PHE A 85 0.81 -12.97 -2.28
CA PHE A 85 1.92 -12.34 -1.57
C PHE A 85 3.03 -13.34 -1.22
N LEU A 86 2.67 -14.53 -0.68
CA LEU A 86 3.64 -15.58 -0.37
C LEU A 86 4.33 -16.11 -1.62
N ASP A 87 3.59 -16.33 -2.71
CA ASP A 87 4.15 -16.83 -3.97
C ASP A 87 5.11 -15.83 -4.61
N GLY A 88 4.84 -14.53 -4.50
CA GLY A 88 5.78 -13.50 -4.92
C GLY A 88 7.08 -13.52 -4.11
N LEU A 89 6.99 -13.68 -2.79
CA LEU A 89 8.17 -13.79 -1.93
C LEU A 89 9.02 -15.02 -2.26
N LYS A 90 8.40 -16.18 -2.54
CA LYS A 90 9.11 -17.41 -2.97
C LYS A 90 9.90 -17.19 -4.26
N GLN A 91 9.40 -16.33 -5.15
CA GLN A 91 10.07 -15.94 -6.39
C GLN A 91 11.13 -14.85 -6.19
N GLY A 92 11.39 -14.43 -4.95
CA GLY A 92 12.36 -13.37 -4.65
C GLY A 92 11.84 -11.94 -4.83
N LEU A 93 10.56 -11.77 -5.18
CA LEU A 93 9.92 -10.47 -5.32
C LEU A 93 9.61 -9.85 -3.96
N THR A 94 9.30 -8.55 -3.93
CA THR A 94 8.71 -7.88 -2.76
C THR A 94 7.31 -7.37 -3.15
N PRO A 95 6.27 -8.22 -3.13
CA PRO A 95 4.91 -7.82 -3.48
C PRO A 95 4.31 -6.82 -2.49
N ASN A 96 3.37 -6.00 -2.96
CA ASN A 96 2.61 -5.07 -2.13
C ASN A 96 1.18 -5.59 -1.89
N PRO A 97 0.88 -6.19 -0.73
CA PRO A 97 -0.42 -6.80 -0.48
C PRO A 97 -1.55 -5.76 -0.30
N ASP A 98 -1.24 -4.49 0.00
CA ASP A 98 -2.26 -3.46 0.18
C ASP A 98 -2.90 -3.04 -1.15
N ILE A 99 -2.14 -3.06 -2.25
CA ILE A 99 -2.67 -2.85 -3.61
C ILE A 99 -3.66 -3.96 -3.96
N LEU A 100 -3.29 -5.22 -3.71
CA LEU A 100 -4.18 -6.37 -3.92
C LEU A 100 -5.40 -6.32 -3.01
N CYS A 101 -5.24 -5.95 -1.73
CA CYS A 101 -6.36 -5.78 -0.80
C CYS A 101 -7.37 -4.75 -1.31
N ASN A 102 -6.91 -3.63 -1.86
CA ASN A 102 -7.82 -2.66 -2.48
C ASN A 102 -8.52 -3.27 -3.69
N ARG A 103 -7.77 -3.77 -4.67
CA ARG A 103 -8.33 -4.27 -5.94
C ARG A 103 -9.28 -5.46 -5.73
N GLU A 104 -8.86 -6.45 -4.95
CA GLU A 104 -9.53 -7.74 -4.83
C GLU A 104 -10.56 -7.79 -3.70
N ILE A 105 -10.34 -7.05 -2.62
CA ILE A 105 -11.19 -7.13 -1.43
C ILE A 105 -12.06 -5.88 -1.31
N LYS A 106 -11.47 -4.70 -1.14
CA LYS A 106 -12.26 -3.48 -0.86
C LYS A 106 -13.10 -3.01 -2.06
N PHE A 107 -12.59 -3.11 -3.28
CA PHE A 107 -13.30 -2.62 -4.47
C PHE A 107 -13.82 -3.74 -5.36
N ASN A 108 -13.84 -4.98 -4.86
CA ASN A 108 -14.44 -6.12 -5.53
C ASN A 108 -15.36 -6.89 -4.57
N VAL A 109 -14.81 -7.67 -3.62
CA VAL A 109 -15.63 -8.46 -2.67
C VAL A 109 -16.56 -7.57 -1.83
N PHE A 110 -16.03 -6.51 -1.23
CA PHE A 110 -16.80 -5.55 -0.44
C PHE A 110 -17.81 -4.78 -1.30
N LEU A 111 -17.41 -4.29 -2.48
CA LEU A 111 -18.32 -3.63 -3.41
C LEU A 111 -19.52 -4.53 -3.78
N ASN A 112 -19.26 -5.80 -4.09
CA ASN A 112 -20.30 -6.76 -4.44
C ASN A 112 -21.21 -7.09 -3.25
N GLU A 113 -20.66 -7.19 -2.04
CA GLU A 113 -21.48 -7.37 -0.84
C GLU A 113 -22.35 -6.14 -0.55
N ALA A 114 -21.79 -4.94 -0.68
CA ALA A 114 -22.55 -3.70 -0.55
C ALA A 114 -23.70 -3.60 -1.57
N LYS A 115 -23.47 -4.00 -2.82
CA LYS A 115 -24.53 -4.07 -3.85
C LYS A 115 -25.68 -5.00 -3.42
N LYS A 116 -25.38 -6.17 -2.81
CA LYS A 116 -26.42 -7.07 -2.27
C LYS A 116 -27.21 -6.45 -1.10
N MET A 117 -26.60 -5.54 -0.36
CA MET A 117 -27.25 -4.76 0.70
C MET A 117 -28.09 -3.58 0.17
N GLY A 118 -28.19 -3.44 -1.15
CA GLY A 118 -28.91 -2.35 -1.82
C GLY A 118 -28.15 -1.04 -1.80
N ALA A 119 -26.82 -1.06 -1.71
CA ALA A 119 -26.01 0.15 -1.76
C ALA A 119 -25.89 0.70 -3.19
N ASP A 120 -26.05 2.01 -3.34
CA ASP A 120 -25.74 2.72 -4.58
C ASP A 120 -24.23 2.93 -4.73
N MET A 121 -23.54 3.13 -3.59
CA MET A 121 -22.12 3.45 -3.52
C MET A 121 -21.48 2.76 -2.32
N ILE A 122 -20.16 2.54 -2.39
CA ILE A 122 -19.32 2.29 -1.21
C ILE A 122 -18.51 3.53 -0.86
N ALA A 123 -18.13 3.65 0.40
CA ALA A 123 -17.14 4.62 0.82
C ALA A 123 -16.05 3.98 1.68
N THR A 124 -14.87 4.59 1.67
CA THR A 124 -13.73 4.15 2.48
C THR A 124 -12.99 5.36 3.02
N GLY A 125 -12.26 5.17 4.12
CA GLY A 125 -11.40 6.19 4.72
C GLY A 125 -10.09 6.44 3.96
N HIS A 126 -10.07 6.28 2.64
CA HIS A 126 -8.86 6.56 1.86
C HIS A 126 -8.68 8.06 1.61
N TYR A 127 -7.44 8.51 1.67
CA TYR A 127 -6.99 9.83 1.26
C TYR A 127 -6.70 9.81 -0.23
N ALA A 128 -7.74 10.01 -1.02
CA ALA A 128 -7.70 10.20 -2.46
C ALA A 128 -8.93 11.01 -2.88
N LYS A 129 -8.92 11.52 -4.10
CA LYS A 129 -10.09 12.14 -4.72
C LYS A 129 -10.50 11.32 -5.94
N ILE A 130 -11.78 11.42 -6.27
CA ILE A 130 -12.30 10.91 -7.54
C ILE A 130 -12.73 12.12 -8.35
N ALA A 131 -12.07 12.32 -9.48
CA ALA A 131 -12.45 13.34 -10.45
C ALA A 131 -13.14 12.70 -11.65
N LYS A 132 -13.84 13.51 -12.44
CA LYS A 132 -14.41 13.08 -13.72
C LYS A 132 -13.60 13.69 -14.86
N TYR A 133 -13.09 12.85 -15.73
CA TYR A 133 -12.41 13.26 -16.97
C TYR A 133 -13.17 12.67 -18.16
N LYS A 134 -13.82 13.54 -18.95
CA LYS A 134 -14.81 13.14 -19.97
C LYS A 134 -15.90 12.26 -19.34
N ASP A 135 -16.10 11.04 -19.83
CA ASP A 135 -17.08 10.08 -19.31
C ASP A 135 -16.49 9.08 -18.29
N HIS A 136 -15.21 9.23 -17.94
CA HIS A 136 -14.50 8.35 -17.01
C HIS A 136 -14.30 8.99 -15.64
N PHE A 137 -14.35 8.16 -14.61
CA PHE A 137 -13.86 8.48 -13.27
C PHE A 137 -12.37 8.19 -13.18
N VAL A 138 -11.62 9.12 -12.58
CA VAL A 138 -10.17 9.04 -12.40
C VAL A 138 -9.78 9.30 -10.96
N LEU A 139 -8.63 8.76 -10.57
CA LEU A 139 -8.02 9.02 -9.27
C LEU A 139 -7.22 10.31 -9.33
N ASP A 140 -7.49 11.17 -8.35
CA ASP A 140 -6.79 12.43 -8.15
C ASP A 140 -6.21 12.46 -6.73
N THR A 141 -5.11 13.19 -6.56
CA THR A 141 -4.38 13.21 -5.30
C THR A 141 -5.12 14.03 -4.24
N PRO A 142 -5.06 13.63 -2.96
CA PRO A 142 -5.75 14.36 -1.91
C PRO A 142 -5.03 15.67 -1.57
N LYS A 143 -5.71 16.54 -0.82
CA LYS A 143 -5.13 17.76 -0.22
C LYS A 143 -3.89 17.44 0.64
N ASP A 144 -3.90 16.30 1.33
CA ASP A 144 -2.79 15.86 2.18
C ASP A 144 -1.82 14.93 1.43
N SER A 145 -0.79 15.53 0.82
CA SER A 145 0.23 14.79 0.09
C SER A 145 1.01 13.78 0.95
N SER A 146 1.09 13.98 2.27
CA SER A 146 1.76 13.04 3.19
C SER A 146 0.97 11.75 3.41
N LYS A 147 -0.34 11.80 3.12
CA LYS A 147 -1.28 10.69 3.24
C LYS A 147 -1.80 10.20 1.89
N ASP A 148 -1.32 10.73 0.77
CA ASP A 148 -1.76 10.36 -0.59
C ASP A 148 -1.79 8.84 -0.82
N GLN A 149 -2.98 8.26 -0.88
CA GLN A 149 -3.19 6.83 -1.05
C GLN A 149 -3.49 6.43 -2.50
N THR A 150 -3.39 7.35 -3.47
CA THR A 150 -3.57 7.01 -4.90
C THR A 150 -2.63 5.92 -5.36
N TYR A 151 -1.41 5.85 -4.81
CA TYR A 151 -0.45 4.76 -5.07
C TYR A 151 -1.04 3.37 -4.81
N PHE A 152 -1.84 3.20 -3.74
CA PHE A 152 -2.46 1.91 -3.42
C PHE A 152 -3.75 1.65 -4.19
N LEU A 153 -4.31 2.68 -4.82
CA LEU A 153 -5.58 2.63 -5.56
C LEU A 153 -5.37 2.62 -7.08
N HIS A 154 -4.13 2.72 -7.57
CA HIS A 154 -3.84 2.82 -9.02
C HIS A 154 -4.41 1.66 -9.85
N ALA A 155 -4.65 0.51 -9.23
CA ALA A 155 -5.19 -0.69 -9.88
C ALA A 155 -6.73 -0.74 -9.89
N LEU A 156 -7.42 0.37 -9.59
CA LEU A 156 -8.87 0.48 -9.69
C LEU A 156 -9.30 0.92 -11.09
N SER A 157 -10.35 0.28 -11.61
CA SER A 157 -10.98 0.66 -12.87
C SER A 157 -11.90 1.87 -12.70
N SER A 158 -12.20 2.55 -13.81
CA SER A 158 -13.18 3.64 -13.85
C SER A 158 -14.57 3.19 -13.36
N GLU A 159 -14.97 1.95 -13.69
CA GLU A 159 -16.23 1.36 -13.20
C GLU A 159 -16.24 1.23 -11.67
N GLN A 160 -15.18 0.70 -11.07
CA GLN A 160 -15.07 0.59 -9.61
C GLN A 160 -15.10 1.96 -8.93
N LEU A 161 -14.42 2.95 -9.53
CA LEU A 161 -14.42 4.33 -9.03
C LEU A 161 -15.80 4.99 -9.15
N SER A 162 -16.59 4.66 -10.17
CA SER A 162 -17.95 5.19 -10.36
C SER A 162 -18.91 4.82 -9.23
N HIS A 163 -18.60 3.75 -8.48
CA HIS A 163 -19.35 3.27 -7.33
C HIS A 163 -18.67 3.58 -5.99
N ALA A 164 -17.62 4.39 -5.97
CA ALA A 164 -16.84 4.67 -4.76
C ALA A 164 -16.94 6.15 -4.32
N MET A 165 -16.74 6.39 -3.03
CA MET A 165 -16.64 7.73 -2.43
C MET A 165 -15.44 7.81 -1.48
N PHE A 166 -14.66 8.89 -1.60
CA PHE A 166 -13.53 9.21 -0.72
C PHE A 166 -13.75 10.57 -0.05
N SER A 167 -14.42 10.55 1.10
CA SER A 167 -14.82 11.78 1.81
C SER A 167 -13.66 12.53 2.47
N LEU A 168 -12.46 11.96 2.50
CA LEU A 168 -11.28 12.56 3.16
C LEU A 168 -10.36 13.27 2.18
N GLY A 169 -10.65 13.24 0.87
CA GLY A 169 -9.77 13.77 -0.17
C GLY A 169 -9.45 15.26 -0.02
N ASP A 170 -10.36 16.06 0.53
CA ASP A 170 -10.20 17.50 0.75
C ASP A 170 -9.75 17.86 2.17
N LEU A 171 -9.36 16.87 2.98
CA LEU A 171 -8.98 17.05 4.37
C LEU A 171 -7.54 16.59 4.62
N THR A 172 -6.86 17.31 5.50
CA THR A 172 -5.61 16.87 6.10
C THR A 172 -5.87 15.88 7.22
N LYS A 173 -4.88 15.02 7.52
CA LYS A 173 -4.97 14.10 8.65
C LYS A 173 -5.25 14.82 9.97
N LYS A 174 -4.71 16.03 10.12
CA LYS A 174 -4.94 16.89 11.28
C LYS A 174 -6.42 17.31 11.36
N GLU A 175 -6.99 17.81 10.27
CA GLU A 175 -8.42 18.18 10.18
C GLU A 175 -9.32 16.98 10.46
N VAL A 176 -9.01 15.79 9.93
CA VAL A 176 -9.77 14.55 10.21
C VAL A 176 -9.78 14.23 11.70
N ARG A 177 -8.62 14.30 12.38
CA ARG A 177 -8.58 14.07 13.83
C ARG A 177 -9.33 15.13 14.63
N GLU A 178 -9.32 16.38 14.17
CA GLU A 178 -10.05 17.45 14.83
C GLU A 178 -11.57 17.24 14.74
N ILE A 179 -12.08 16.94 13.54
CA ILE A 179 -13.50 16.60 13.34
C ILE A 179 -13.89 15.43 14.27
N ALA A 180 -13.03 14.42 14.39
CA ALA A 180 -13.29 13.29 15.28
C ALA A 180 -13.39 13.71 16.76
N ARG A 181 -12.57 14.67 17.22
CA ARG A 181 -12.62 15.20 18.59
C ARG A 181 -13.85 16.06 18.82
N GLU A 182 -14.16 16.97 17.90
CA GLU A 182 -15.34 17.84 17.98
C GLU A 182 -16.64 17.05 18.12
N HIS A 183 -16.71 15.87 17.49
CA HIS A 183 -17.86 14.98 17.54
C HIS A 183 -17.73 13.88 18.61
N ASN A 184 -16.75 13.99 19.51
CA ASN A 184 -16.50 13.06 20.61
C ASN A 184 -16.39 11.59 20.17
N LEU A 185 -15.83 11.34 18.97
CA LEU A 185 -15.64 9.97 18.49
C LEU A 185 -14.61 9.25 19.37
N PRO A 186 -14.91 8.04 19.88
CA PRO A 186 -14.03 7.33 20.82
C PRO A 186 -12.67 6.92 20.25
N VAL A 187 -12.51 7.02 18.92
CA VAL A 187 -11.29 6.64 18.18
C VAL A 187 -10.43 7.85 17.76
N SER A 188 -10.78 9.06 18.20
CA SER A 188 -10.12 10.32 17.81
C SER A 188 -8.60 10.32 18.04
N ASP A 189 -8.15 9.74 19.15
CA ASP A 189 -6.73 9.64 19.52
C ASP A 189 -6.12 8.26 19.25
N LYS A 190 -6.89 7.33 18.64
CA LYS A 190 -6.38 6.02 18.25
C LYS A 190 -5.25 6.20 17.23
N LYS A 191 -4.15 5.46 17.40
CA LYS A 191 -3.03 5.49 16.44
C LYS A 191 -3.47 4.90 15.10
N ASP A 192 -2.92 5.44 14.02
CA ASP A 192 -3.14 4.88 12.68
C ASP A 192 -2.55 3.46 12.65
N SER A 193 -3.24 2.53 11.98
CA SER A 193 -2.68 1.22 11.71
C SER A 193 -1.48 1.39 10.78
N THR A 194 -0.29 0.99 11.24
CA THR A 194 0.95 1.03 10.46
C THR A 194 1.38 -0.37 10.08
N GLY A 195 1.79 -0.57 8.84
CA GLY A 195 2.22 -1.88 8.32
C GLY A 195 1.07 -2.63 7.63
N ILE A 196 1.38 -3.85 7.19
CA ILE A 196 0.45 -4.71 6.46
C ILE A 196 -0.58 -5.28 7.45
N CYS A 197 -1.86 -5.23 7.08
CA CYS A 197 -2.99 -5.57 7.96
C CYS A 197 -2.82 -6.90 8.72
N PHE A 198 -2.43 -7.99 8.05
CA PHE A 198 -2.29 -9.30 8.68
C PHE A 198 -1.05 -9.46 9.58
N ILE A 199 -0.02 -8.63 9.41
CA ILE A 199 1.19 -8.66 10.25
C ILE A 199 0.90 -8.01 11.60
N GLY A 200 0.09 -6.95 11.59
CA GLY A 200 -0.19 -6.15 12.78
C GLY A 200 1.08 -5.55 13.38
N ASN A 201 1.33 -5.81 14.66
CA ASN A 201 2.49 -5.27 15.39
C ASN A 201 3.71 -6.22 15.42
N GLN A 202 3.63 -7.39 14.76
CA GLN A 202 4.73 -8.34 14.72
C GLN A 202 5.86 -7.85 13.79
N LYS A 203 7.09 -8.30 14.01
CA LYS A 203 8.17 -8.04 13.04
C LYS A 203 7.92 -8.87 11.78
N PHE A 204 8.25 -8.29 10.62
CA PHE A 204 8.05 -8.95 9.34
C PHE A 204 8.80 -10.29 9.25
N ASP A 205 10.04 -10.37 9.71
CA ASP A 205 10.85 -11.59 9.67
C ASP A 205 10.28 -12.70 10.58
N GLU A 206 9.83 -12.34 11.78
CA GLU A 206 9.15 -13.25 12.71
C GLU A 206 7.82 -13.76 12.15
N PHE A 207 7.06 -12.91 11.46
CA PHE A 207 5.80 -13.29 10.83
C PHE A 207 6.02 -14.21 9.63
N ILE A 208 6.88 -13.80 8.69
CA ILE A 208 7.00 -14.52 7.41
C ILE A 208 7.61 -15.91 7.56
N THR A 209 8.49 -16.09 8.55
CA THR A 209 9.12 -17.39 8.87
C THR A 209 8.15 -18.43 9.44
N GLN A 210 6.95 -18.02 9.87
CA GLN A 210 5.87 -18.94 10.26
C GLN A 210 5.16 -19.55 9.03
N HIS A 211 5.29 -18.91 7.86
CA HIS A 211 4.59 -19.27 6.64
C HIS A 211 5.50 -19.78 5.52
N LEU A 212 6.75 -19.31 5.48
CA LEU A 212 7.76 -19.70 4.52
C LEU A 212 9.02 -20.15 5.23
N GLN A 213 9.64 -21.22 4.71
CA GLN A 213 10.96 -21.62 5.17
C GLN A 213 11.98 -20.53 4.78
N ALA A 214 12.66 -19.96 5.77
CA ALA A 214 13.78 -19.07 5.54
C ALA A 214 15.07 -19.89 5.52
N ILE A 215 15.74 -19.88 4.36
CA ILE A 215 16.98 -20.63 4.12
C ILE A 215 18.16 -19.67 4.32
N PRO A 216 19.00 -19.83 5.36
CA PRO A 216 20.15 -18.97 5.57
C PRO A 216 21.15 -19.03 4.42
N GLY A 217 21.82 -17.92 4.16
CA GLY A 217 22.76 -17.76 3.06
C GLY A 217 23.77 -16.65 3.35
N ASP A 218 24.67 -16.36 2.40
CA ASP A 218 25.76 -15.42 2.62
C ASP A 218 25.33 -13.96 2.40
N ILE A 219 25.82 -13.09 3.30
CA ILE A 219 25.83 -11.64 3.09
C ILE A 219 27.20 -11.29 2.54
N ILE A 220 27.23 -10.69 1.34
CA ILE A 220 28.46 -10.30 0.66
C ILE A 220 28.51 -8.79 0.44
N ASP A 221 29.70 -8.22 0.34
CA ASP A 221 29.89 -6.86 -0.18
C ASP A 221 29.85 -6.82 -1.72
N GLU A 222 30.00 -5.63 -2.30
CA GLU A 222 30.03 -5.42 -3.74
C GLU A 222 31.21 -6.10 -4.46
N ASN A 223 32.26 -6.48 -3.73
CA ASN A 223 33.43 -7.19 -4.25
C ASN A 223 33.32 -8.72 -4.05
N GLY A 224 32.20 -9.20 -3.47
CA GLY A 224 31.98 -10.62 -3.18
C GLY A 224 32.62 -11.12 -1.88
N LYS A 225 33.17 -10.24 -1.03
CA LYS A 225 33.70 -10.63 0.28
C LYS A 225 32.52 -10.99 1.19
N VAL A 226 32.58 -12.18 1.79
CA VAL A 226 31.59 -12.62 2.78
C VAL A 226 31.74 -11.80 4.07
N LEU A 227 30.66 -11.13 4.47
CA LEU A 227 30.58 -10.29 5.67
C LEU A 227 29.81 -10.97 6.81
N GLY A 228 28.97 -11.96 6.50
CA GLY A 228 28.15 -12.65 7.48
C GLY A 228 27.10 -13.55 6.83
N LYS A 229 26.08 -13.95 7.62
CA LYS A 229 24.98 -14.79 7.16
C LYS A 229 23.63 -14.09 7.34
N HIS A 230 22.76 -14.22 6.36
CA HIS A 230 21.38 -13.72 6.43
C HIS A 230 20.42 -14.80 6.91
N LYS A 231 19.26 -14.41 7.45
CA LYS A 231 18.24 -15.36 7.93
C LYS A 231 17.50 -16.10 6.81
N GLY A 232 17.50 -15.53 5.60
CA GLY A 232 16.86 -16.05 4.39
C GLY A 232 16.33 -14.91 3.52
N LEU A 233 16.40 -15.05 2.18
CA LEU A 233 16.13 -13.95 1.24
C LEU A 233 14.73 -13.33 1.40
N VAL A 234 13.74 -14.14 1.80
CA VAL A 234 12.36 -13.71 2.05
C VAL A 234 12.25 -12.65 3.15
N CYS A 235 13.25 -12.53 4.03
CA CYS A 235 13.29 -11.55 5.12
C CYS A 235 13.88 -10.20 4.69
N TYR A 236 14.29 -10.05 3.42
CA TYR A 236 15.02 -8.87 2.94
C TYR A 236 14.40 -8.27 1.68
N THR A 237 14.39 -6.94 1.65
CA THR A 237 14.03 -6.15 0.47
C THR A 237 15.14 -5.16 0.13
N LEU A 238 15.21 -4.73 -1.14
CA LEU A 238 16.20 -3.75 -1.55
C LEU A 238 16.04 -2.42 -0.81
N GLY A 239 17.18 -1.81 -0.52
CA GLY A 239 17.30 -0.58 0.27
C GLY A 239 17.01 -0.75 1.77
N GLN A 240 16.74 -1.97 2.25
CA GLN A 240 16.54 -2.25 3.67
C GLN A 240 17.83 -1.98 4.45
N ARG A 241 17.70 -1.26 5.58
CA ARG A 241 18.79 -0.95 6.51
C ARG A 241 18.75 -1.80 7.79
N LYS A 242 17.56 -1.97 8.36
CA LYS A 242 17.36 -2.63 9.65
C LYS A 242 17.31 -4.14 9.48
N GLY A 243 17.79 -4.88 10.48
CA GLY A 243 17.69 -6.35 10.51
C GLY A 243 18.70 -7.10 9.63
N ILE A 244 19.69 -6.41 9.04
CA ILE A 244 20.80 -7.05 8.30
C ILE A 244 21.70 -7.86 9.25
N GLY A 245 21.87 -7.41 10.50
CA GLY A 245 22.68 -8.12 11.48
C GLY A 245 24.19 -7.89 11.35
N LEU A 246 24.62 -6.94 10.51
CA LEU A 246 26.01 -6.51 10.42
C LEU A 246 26.27 -5.30 11.33
N GLY A 247 27.26 -5.43 12.22
CA GLY A 247 27.81 -4.33 13.02
C GLY A 247 28.91 -3.56 12.27
N GLY A 248 29.45 -2.53 12.91
CA GLY A 248 30.56 -1.75 12.38
C GLY A 248 31.79 -2.61 12.11
N ILE A 249 32.22 -2.70 10.84
CA ILE A 249 33.45 -3.39 10.44
C ILE A 249 34.58 -2.36 10.55
N LYS A 250 35.62 -2.66 11.33
CA LYS A 250 36.76 -1.74 11.61
C LYS A 250 37.43 -1.17 10.36
N GLU A 251 37.43 -1.93 9.26
CA GLU A 251 38.00 -1.52 7.98
C GLU A 251 37.22 -0.39 7.28
N ASN A 252 35.98 -0.11 7.72
CA ASN A 252 35.08 0.88 7.11
C ASN A 252 34.70 2.00 8.10
N GLU A 253 35.61 2.34 9.02
CA GLU A 253 35.53 3.53 9.86
C GLU A 253 35.82 4.77 9.00
N ASP A 254 34.96 5.79 9.06
CA ASP A 254 35.31 7.09 8.52
C ASP A 254 36.31 7.82 9.43
N GLU A 255 36.82 8.97 8.98
CA GLU A 255 37.80 9.78 9.72
C GLU A 255 37.33 10.20 11.14
N ASN A 256 36.04 10.02 11.46
CA ASN A 256 35.42 10.35 12.74
C ASN A 256 35.04 9.11 13.59
N ASN A 257 35.54 7.91 13.24
CA ASN A 257 35.16 6.63 13.85
C ASN A 257 33.65 6.33 13.77
N THR A 258 32.95 6.84 12.76
CA THR A 258 31.55 6.52 12.50
C THR A 258 31.39 5.51 11.37
N HIS A 259 30.66 4.43 11.63
CA HIS A 259 30.37 3.42 10.61
C HIS A 259 29.16 3.82 9.78
N LYS A 260 29.35 3.91 8.46
CA LYS A 260 28.24 4.10 7.52
C LYS A 260 27.27 2.91 7.60
N PRO A 261 25.94 3.15 7.59
CA PRO A 261 24.96 2.08 7.66
C PRO A 261 24.99 1.20 6.41
N TRP A 262 24.74 -0.09 6.59
CA TRP A 262 24.58 -1.06 5.52
C TRP A 262 23.16 -1.05 4.95
N PHE A 263 23.06 -1.30 3.64
CA PHE A 263 21.81 -1.45 2.91
C PHE A 263 21.87 -2.65 1.98
N VAL A 264 20.76 -3.38 1.84
CA VAL A 264 20.63 -4.47 0.85
C VAL A 264 20.55 -3.86 -0.55
N ALA A 265 21.50 -4.18 -1.43
CA ALA A 265 21.60 -3.65 -2.79
C ALA A 265 21.07 -4.62 -3.86
N SER A 266 21.24 -5.92 -3.65
CA SER A 266 20.70 -6.95 -4.55
C SER A 266 20.38 -8.23 -3.79
N LYS A 267 19.61 -9.11 -4.42
CA LYS A 267 19.34 -10.48 -3.97
C LYS A 267 19.66 -11.43 -5.12
N ASP A 268 20.44 -12.45 -4.85
CA ASP A 268 20.70 -13.54 -5.78
C ASP A 268 19.96 -14.79 -5.30
N ILE A 269 18.91 -15.16 -6.01
CA ILE A 269 18.07 -16.32 -5.67
C ILE A 269 18.80 -17.63 -5.97
N VAL A 270 19.64 -17.66 -7.01
CA VAL A 270 20.32 -18.88 -7.46
C VAL A 270 21.45 -19.23 -6.49
N ASN A 271 22.25 -18.24 -6.11
CA ASN A 271 23.37 -18.44 -5.18
C ASN A 271 22.96 -18.31 -3.70
N ASN A 272 21.71 -17.92 -3.42
CA ASN A 272 21.21 -17.65 -2.08
C ASN A 272 22.08 -16.67 -1.30
N THR A 273 22.32 -15.50 -1.89
CA THR A 273 23.12 -14.42 -1.29
C THR A 273 22.39 -13.08 -1.34
N ILE A 274 22.76 -12.19 -0.42
CA ILE A 274 22.43 -10.77 -0.52
C ILE A 274 23.70 -9.94 -0.63
N THR A 275 23.74 -9.02 -1.59
CA THR A 275 24.80 -8.00 -1.64
C THR A 275 24.38 -6.81 -0.80
N VAL A 276 25.27 -6.35 0.07
CA VAL A 276 25.08 -5.14 0.88
C VAL A 276 26.12 -4.09 0.53
N VAL A 277 25.71 -2.83 0.63
CA VAL A 277 26.57 -1.67 0.40
C VAL A 277 26.43 -0.69 1.54
N GLN A 278 27.46 0.13 1.73
CA GLN A 278 27.39 1.29 2.62
C GLN A 278 27.04 2.54 1.81
N ASP A 279 26.50 3.54 2.50
CA ASP A 279 25.94 4.76 1.90
C ASP A 279 24.52 4.59 1.35
N THR A 280 23.67 5.56 1.69
CA THR A 280 22.29 5.62 1.21
C THR A 280 22.23 5.94 -0.29
N ASN A 281 23.26 6.61 -0.84
CA ASN A 281 23.31 7.04 -2.23
C ASN A 281 24.22 6.16 -3.10
N HIS A 282 24.56 4.97 -2.62
CA HIS A 282 25.46 4.06 -3.32
C HIS A 282 24.97 3.77 -4.76
N PRO A 283 25.83 3.75 -5.78
CA PRO A 283 25.42 3.53 -7.18
C PRO A 283 24.63 2.23 -7.39
N LEU A 284 24.99 1.14 -6.72
CA LEU A 284 24.25 -0.14 -6.78
C LEU A 284 22.81 -0.07 -6.24
N LEU A 285 22.44 0.99 -5.52
CA LEU A 285 21.06 1.23 -5.10
C LEU A 285 20.28 2.09 -6.08
N MET A 286 20.91 2.65 -7.11
CA MET A 286 20.30 3.64 -7.99
C MET A 286 19.94 3.02 -9.33
N SER A 287 18.74 3.30 -9.81
CA SER A 287 18.26 2.81 -11.12
C SER A 287 17.59 3.94 -11.88
N LYS A 288 18.02 4.17 -13.11
CA LYS A 288 17.48 5.23 -13.97
C LYS A 288 16.33 4.72 -14.83
N THR A 289 16.37 3.45 -15.23
CA THR A 289 15.35 2.83 -16.10
C THR A 289 14.54 1.83 -15.29
N VAL A 290 13.22 1.87 -15.43
CA VAL A 290 12.30 0.95 -14.75
C VAL A 290 11.25 0.43 -15.73
N GLU A 291 11.11 -0.90 -15.79
CA GLU A 291 10.10 -1.60 -16.55
C GLU A 291 9.02 -2.15 -15.62
N ALA A 292 7.76 -1.90 -15.97
CA ALA A 292 6.60 -2.48 -15.31
C ALA A 292 5.74 -3.30 -16.28
N LYS A 293 5.17 -4.39 -15.76
CA LYS A 293 4.27 -5.33 -16.45
C LYS A 293 2.92 -5.40 -15.75
N GLN A 294 1.96 -6.04 -16.42
CA GLN A 294 0.57 -6.16 -15.96
C GLN A 294 0.00 -4.79 -15.62
N MET A 295 0.12 -3.88 -16.58
CA MET A 295 -0.31 -2.51 -16.41
C MET A 295 -1.82 -2.45 -16.28
N HIS A 296 -2.28 -1.66 -15.32
CA HIS A 296 -3.68 -1.30 -15.15
C HIS A 296 -3.81 0.21 -15.34
N TRP A 297 -4.64 0.63 -16.28
CA TRP A 297 -4.88 2.04 -16.58
C TRP A 297 -6.28 2.44 -16.13
N VAL A 298 -6.35 3.49 -15.29
CA VAL A 298 -7.63 3.99 -14.75
C VAL A 298 -8.54 4.49 -15.86
N LEU A 299 -7.95 5.10 -16.89
CA LEU A 299 -8.62 5.62 -18.09
C LEU A 299 -8.66 4.62 -19.25
N GLU A 300 -8.17 3.38 -19.08
CA GLU A 300 -8.02 2.40 -20.17
C GLU A 300 -7.18 2.91 -21.36
N VAL A 301 -6.40 3.98 -21.15
CA VAL A 301 -5.50 4.56 -22.14
C VAL A 301 -4.08 4.46 -21.62
N ALA A 302 -3.25 3.70 -22.33
CA ALA A 302 -1.82 3.61 -22.09
C ALA A 302 -1.11 4.92 -22.48
N PRO A 303 -0.02 5.29 -21.79
CA PRO A 303 0.80 6.42 -22.20
C PRO A 303 1.53 6.12 -23.51
N LYS A 304 1.98 7.17 -24.19
CA LYS A 304 2.73 7.07 -25.44
C LYS A 304 4.22 7.23 -25.19
N VAL A 305 5.02 6.62 -26.06
CA VAL A 305 6.47 6.88 -26.10
C VAL A 305 6.72 8.37 -26.30
N GLY A 306 7.58 8.94 -25.45
CA GLY A 306 7.88 10.37 -25.40
C GLY A 306 7.05 11.17 -24.39
N ASP A 307 6.00 10.60 -23.80
CA ASP A 307 5.23 11.28 -22.76
C ASP A 307 6.12 11.57 -21.54
N LYS A 308 6.07 12.83 -21.07
CA LYS A 308 6.73 13.28 -19.85
C LYS A 308 5.73 13.24 -18.72
N LEU A 309 6.00 12.39 -17.73
CA LEU A 309 5.10 12.07 -16.64
C LEU A 309 5.81 12.17 -15.29
N MET A 310 5.04 12.01 -14.23
CA MET A 310 5.53 11.84 -12.88
C MET A 310 5.32 10.39 -12.45
N ALA A 311 6.24 9.80 -11.70
CA ALA A 311 6.14 8.40 -11.28
C ALA A 311 6.56 8.17 -9.83
N GLN A 312 6.03 7.10 -9.24
CA GLN A 312 6.45 6.55 -7.95
C GLN A 312 6.78 5.07 -8.11
N VAL A 313 7.89 4.63 -7.52
CA VAL A 313 8.27 3.22 -7.42
C VAL A 313 8.03 2.65 -6.02
N ARG A 314 7.65 3.50 -5.07
CA ARG A 314 7.31 3.12 -3.70
C ARG A 314 6.37 4.13 -3.03
N TYR A 315 5.50 3.65 -2.15
CA TYR A 315 4.65 4.52 -1.33
C TYR A 315 5.47 5.49 -0.46
N ARG A 316 5.01 6.74 -0.36
CA ARG A 316 5.66 7.91 0.31
C ARG A 316 6.95 8.42 -0.32
N GLN A 317 7.38 7.86 -1.43
CA GLN A 317 8.36 8.54 -2.27
C GLN A 317 7.72 9.81 -2.85
N GLN A 318 8.46 10.92 -2.94
CA GLN A 318 8.00 12.04 -3.76
C GLN A 318 7.89 11.57 -5.22
N LYS A 319 6.85 12.00 -5.93
CA LYS A 319 6.74 11.70 -7.37
C LYS A 319 7.96 12.28 -8.10
N GLN A 320 8.51 11.51 -9.05
CA GLN A 320 9.73 11.85 -9.78
C GLN A 320 9.43 11.98 -11.26
N ALA A 321 10.05 12.97 -11.91
CA ALA A 321 9.90 13.15 -13.34
C ALA A 321 10.51 11.97 -14.11
N CYS A 322 9.80 11.50 -15.12
CA CYS A 322 10.23 10.44 -16.01
C CYS A 322 9.68 10.62 -17.42
N THR A 323 10.36 10.02 -18.39
CA THR A 323 9.91 9.93 -19.78
C THR A 323 9.58 8.48 -20.12
N VAL A 324 8.43 8.25 -20.77
CA VAL A 324 8.07 6.94 -21.29
C VAL A 324 8.92 6.63 -22.52
N VAL A 325 9.71 5.57 -22.46
CA VAL A 325 10.63 5.17 -23.55
C VAL A 325 10.14 3.94 -24.32
N GLU A 326 9.29 3.13 -23.70
CA GLU A 326 8.62 2.00 -24.35
C GLU A 326 7.20 1.86 -23.78
N ALA A 327 6.20 1.64 -24.63
CA ALA A 327 4.83 1.39 -24.23
C ALA A 327 4.18 0.36 -25.17
N SER A 328 3.64 -0.70 -24.58
CA SER A 328 2.93 -1.79 -25.24
C SER A 328 1.82 -2.32 -24.32
N ASP A 329 1.00 -3.24 -24.82
CA ASP A 329 -0.05 -3.90 -24.03
C ASP A 329 0.54 -4.75 -22.89
N GLU A 330 1.77 -5.25 -23.03
CA GLU A 330 2.40 -6.13 -22.04
C GLU A 330 3.20 -5.37 -20.98
N LYS A 331 3.82 -4.25 -21.36
CA LYS A 331 4.77 -3.52 -20.52
C LYS A 331 4.90 -2.04 -20.85
N VAL A 332 5.34 -1.29 -19.84
CA VAL A 332 5.81 0.10 -19.97
C VAL A 332 7.21 0.23 -19.37
N VAL A 333 8.07 0.96 -20.08
CA VAL A 333 9.40 1.33 -19.60
C VAL A 333 9.48 2.84 -19.48
N VAL A 334 9.96 3.31 -18.33
CA VAL A 334 10.24 4.72 -18.08
C VAL A 334 11.70 4.94 -17.79
N GLU A 335 12.24 6.06 -18.26
CA GLU A 335 13.52 6.59 -17.84
C GLU A 335 13.29 7.80 -16.92
N PHE A 336 13.80 7.74 -15.70
CA PHE A 336 13.73 8.84 -14.75
C PHE A 336 14.78 9.90 -15.05
N ASP A 337 14.43 11.17 -14.84
CA ASP A 337 15.37 12.29 -15.00
C ASP A 337 16.54 12.18 -14.01
N ASN A 338 16.23 11.72 -12.79
CA ASN A 338 17.21 11.41 -11.74
C ASN A 338 17.14 9.92 -11.38
N PRO A 339 18.26 9.23 -11.14
CA PRO A 339 18.25 7.83 -10.70
C PRO A 339 17.44 7.62 -9.41
N GLN A 340 16.69 6.52 -9.37
CA GLN A 340 15.77 6.19 -8.30
C GLN A 340 16.35 5.13 -7.37
N ARG A 341 16.26 5.40 -6.08
CA ARG A 341 16.83 4.55 -5.04
C ARG A 341 15.98 3.32 -4.78
N ALA A 342 16.63 2.16 -4.74
CA ALA A 342 16.10 0.86 -4.30
C ALA A 342 14.81 0.47 -5.03
N VAL A 343 14.76 0.68 -6.34
CA VAL A 343 13.72 0.11 -7.20
C VAL A 343 13.69 -1.41 -6.97
N THR A 344 12.52 -1.95 -6.66
CA THR A 344 12.40 -3.34 -6.16
C THR A 344 11.39 -4.12 -7.01
N LEU A 345 11.79 -5.31 -7.46
CA LEU A 345 10.90 -6.21 -8.20
C LEU A 345 9.66 -6.58 -7.37
N GLY A 346 8.49 -6.58 -8.00
CA GLY A 346 7.20 -6.85 -7.36
C GLY A 346 6.55 -5.67 -6.63
N GLN A 347 7.28 -4.57 -6.40
CA GLN A 347 6.64 -3.28 -6.06
C GLN A 347 6.00 -2.69 -7.32
N SER A 348 5.19 -1.64 -7.16
CA SER A 348 4.51 -1.02 -8.30
C SER A 348 5.19 0.25 -8.78
N LEU A 349 5.28 0.39 -10.10
CA LEU A 349 5.49 1.66 -10.79
C LEU A 349 4.11 2.27 -11.04
N VAL A 350 3.86 3.45 -10.48
CA VAL A 350 2.60 4.19 -10.65
C VAL A 350 2.90 5.50 -11.37
N LEU A 351 2.15 5.77 -12.45
CA LEU A 351 2.32 6.95 -13.30
C LEU A 351 1.23 7.99 -13.03
N TYR A 352 1.63 9.25 -13.15
CA TYR A 352 0.82 10.42 -12.86
C TYR A 352 1.01 11.49 -13.94
N SER A 353 -0.09 12.17 -14.26
CA SER A 353 -0.09 13.40 -15.05
C SER A 353 -0.56 14.56 -14.17
N GLY A 354 0.38 15.31 -13.61
CA GLY A 354 0.09 16.27 -12.55
C GLY A 354 -0.45 15.55 -11.31
N ASP A 355 -1.68 15.88 -10.93
CA ASP A 355 -2.35 15.28 -9.76
C ASP A 355 -3.17 14.03 -10.11
N TYR A 356 -3.40 13.75 -11.39
CA TYR A 356 -4.14 12.57 -11.83
C TYR A 356 -3.27 11.33 -11.84
N CYS A 357 -3.72 10.27 -11.15
CA CYS A 357 -3.14 8.94 -11.25
C CYS A 357 -3.65 8.26 -12.52
N LEU A 358 -2.72 7.95 -13.43
CA LEU A 358 -3.04 7.32 -14.72
C LEU A 358 -3.23 5.81 -14.58
N GLY A 359 -2.50 5.21 -13.65
CA GLY A 359 -2.43 3.76 -13.49
C GLY A 359 -1.03 3.30 -13.10
N GLY A 360 -0.81 1.99 -13.15
CA GLY A 360 0.46 1.40 -12.77
C GLY A 360 0.50 -0.11 -12.98
N GLY A 361 1.67 -0.68 -12.74
CA GLY A 361 1.92 -2.12 -12.86
C GLY A 361 3.09 -2.56 -12.00
N PHE A 362 3.39 -3.85 -12.00
CA PHE A 362 4.45 -4.42 -11.16
C PHE A 362 5.80 -4.25 -11.84
N ILE A 363 6.76 -3.73 -11.08
CA ILE A 363 8.15 -3.60 -11.51
C ILE A 363 8.71 -4.99 -11.77
N SER A 364 9.16 -5.21 -13.00
CA SER A 364 9.66 -6.50 -13.48
C SER A 364 11.12 -6.44 -13.91
N PHE A 365 11.64 -5.24 -14.19
CA PHE A 365 13.04 -5.00 -14.46
C PHE A 365 13.42 -3.56 -14.09
N TYR A 366 14.68 -3.34 -13.75
CA TYR A 366 15.25 -2.02 -13.53
C TYR A 366 16.74 -2.02 -13.88
N LYS A 367 17.27 -0.84 -14.24
CA LYS A 367 18.67 -0.63 -14.56
C LYS A 367 19.16 0.72 -14.05
#